data_AF-A0A653G335-F1
#
_entry.id   AF-A0A653G335-F1
#
_cell.length_a   1.000
_cell.length_b   1.000
_cell.length_c   1.000
_cell.angle_alpha   90.00
_cell.angle_beta   90.00
_cell.angle_gamma   90.00
#
_symmetry.space_group_name_H-M   'P 1'
#
loop_
_entity.id
_entity.type
_entity.pdbx_description
1 polymer ?
#
loop_
_entity_poly.entity_id
_entity_poly.type
_entity_poly.pdbx_seq_one_letter_code
_entity_poly.pdbx_strand_id
1 'polypeptide(L)'
;MNNPVVVKKAAAIIVGIAVFVGLVVGYFAIFGTRAADFEPRDVIISNIEKNSVRATWATGVETQGIVEYGTTPTALNFFAPEATKTKTHTIDLTLLSPNTTYYFDVRVGDTKYDNGGVPWTFTTKGAENSIAGPTVAPTKPASAVTQPTPFQELKIPDGTEGCTETDCAQIKTKLGKGCSTQDYFKCVRKLTPTP
;
A
#
# COMPACT_ATOMS: atom_id res chain seq x y z
N MET A 1 52.85 -48.20 -16.74
CA MET A 1 54.13 -47.70 -16.20
C MET A 1 53.95 -46.24 -15.83
N ASN A 2 53.74 -45.94 -14.55
CA ASN A 2 53.57 -44.55 -14.11
C ASN A 2 54.94 -43.87 -14.12
N ASN A 3 55.16 -42.93 -15.04
CA ASN A 3 56.40 -42.17 -15.08
C ASN A 3 56.45 -41.26 -13.84
N PRO A 4 57.42 -41.44 -12.92
CA PRO A 4 57.49 -40.68 -11.67
C PRO A 4 57.60 -39.17 -11.91
N VAL A 5 58.12 -38.74 -13.06
CA VAL A 5 58.18 -37.32 -13.46
C VAL A 5 56.80 -36.78 -13.83
N VAL A 6 55.98 -37.58 -14.52
CA VAL A 6 54.61 -37.21 -14.90
C VAL A 6 53.69 -37.17 -13.68
N VAL A 7 53.86 -38.12 -12.75
CA VAL A 7 53.12 -38.15 -11.48
C VAL A 7 53.42 -36.92 -10.61
N LYS A 8 54.70 -36.51 -10.50
CA LYS A 8 55.10 -35.30 -9.75
C LYS A 8 54.54 -34.01 -10.36
N LYS A 9 54.51 -33.89 -11.70
CA LYS A 9 53.92 -32.74 -12.40
C LYS A 9 52.41 -32.67 -12.23
N ALA A 10 51.71 -33.80 -12.33
CA ALA A 10 50.26 -33.88 -12.12
C ALA A 10 49.88 -33.49 -10.68
N ALA A 11 50.62 -33.97 -9.68
CA ALA A 11 50.39 -33.61 -8.28
C ALA A 11 50.54 -32.10 -8.03
N ALA A 12 51.57 -31.45 -8.62
CA ALA A 12 51.78 -30.02 -8.48
C ALA A 12 50.63 -29.18 -9.09
N ILE A 13 50.10 -29.61 -10.24
CA ILE A 13 48.95 -28.95 -10.89
C ILE A 13 47.69 -29.07 -10.05
N ILE A 14 47.42 -30.26 -9.49
CA ILE A 14 46.23 -30.49 -8.65
C ILE A 14 46.29 -29.66 -7.37
N VAL A 15 47.45 -29.57 -6.72
CA VAL A 15 47.65 -28.72 -5.54
C VAL A 15 47.46 -27.25 -5.90
N GLY A 16 48.01 -26.79 -7.03
CA GLY A 16 47.82 -25.42 -7.51
C GLY A 16 46.35 -25.08 -7.76
N ILE A 17 45.60 -25.98 -8.40
CA ILE A 17 44.15 -25.80 -8.62
C ILE A 17 43.39 -25.80 -7.30
N ALA A 18 43.69 -26.72 -6.38
CA ALA A 18 43.02 -26.79 -5.09
C ALA A 18 43.24 -25.50 -4.26
N VAL A 19 44.45 -24.94 -4.29
CA VAL A 19 44.76 -23.66 -3.63
C VAL A 19 44.04 -22.51 -4.33
N PHE A 20 44.03 -22.45 -5.66
CA PHE A 20 43.32 -21.41 -6.40
C PHE A 20 41.82 -21.44 -6.14
N VAL A 21 41.19 -22.62 -6.20
CA VAL A 21 39.77 -22.80 -5.88
C VAL A 21 39.50 -22.43 -4.42
N GLY A 22 40.36 -22.83 -3.49
CA GLY A 22 40.24 -22.45 -2.08
C GLY A 22 40.31 -20.93 -1.86
N LEU A 23 41.21 -20.24 -2.56
CA LEU A 23 41.31 -18.78 -2.49
C LEU A 23 40.11 -18.08 -3.14
N VAL A 24 39.61 -18.57 -4.27
CA VAL A 24 38.42 -18.01 -4.93
C VAL A 24 37.18 -18.21 -4.06
N VAL A 25 36.96 -19.43 -3.54
CA VAL A 25 35.83 -19.74 -2.65
C VAL A 25 35.95 -18.96 -1.33
N GLY A 26 37.14 -18.90 -0.74
CA GLY A 26 37.40 -18.11 0.47
C GLY A 26 37.16 -16.62 0.23
N TYR A 27 37.61 -16.07 -0.89
CA TYR A 27 37.36 -14.70 -1.29
C TYR A 27 35.87 -14.42 -1.48
N PHE A 28 35.13 -15.26 -2.20
CA PHE A 28 33.68 -15.14 -2.36
C PHE A 28 32.90 -15.33 -1.05
N ALA A 29 33.41 -16.13 -0.10
CA ALA A 29 32.76 -16.30 1.20
C ALA A 29 32.97 -15.09 2.13
N ILE A 30 34.15 -14.45 2.09
CA ILE A 30 34.50 -13.31 2.94
C ILE A 30 34.03 -11.98 2.32
N PHE A 31 34.13 -11.85 1.00
CA PHE A 31 33.72 -10.68 0.20
C PHE A 31 32.47 -10.97 -0.62
N GLY A 32 31.56 -11.79 -0.08
CA GLY A 32 30.32 -12.16 -0.75
C GLY A 32 29.56 -10.93 -1.24
N THR A 33 29.23 -10.94 -2.53
CA THR A 33 28.41 -9.90 -3.15
C THR A 33 27.00 -10.01 -2.58
N ARG A 34 26.65 -9.17 -1.62
CA ARG A 34 25.25 -8.99 -1.23
C ARG A 34 24.57 -8.30 -2.40
N ALA A 35 23.57 -8.94 -3.01
CA ALA A 35 22.69 -8.23 -3.92
C ALA A 35 22.04 -7.09 -3.13
N ALA A 36 22.21 -5.86 -3.59
CA ALA A 36 21.55 -4.72 -2.99
C ALA A 36 20.06 -4.82 -3.29
N ASP A 37 19.27 -4.79 -2.23
CA ASP A 37 17.83 -5.04 -2.27
C ASP A 37 17.10 -3.68 -2.30
N PHE A 38 16.92 -3.19 -3.51
CA PHE A 38 16.32 -1.90 -3.83
C PHE A 38 14.79 -1.94 -3.89
N GLU A 39 14.19 -3.13 -3.77
CA GLU A 39 12.76 -3.33 -3.94
C GLU A 39 11.97 -2.74 -2.76
N PRO A 40 11.02 -1.82 -3.02
CA PRO A 40 10.08 -1.32 -2.01
C PRO A 40 9.25 -2.46 -1.43
N ARG A 41 9.32 -2.64 -0.11
CA ARG A 41 8.49 -3.57 0.65
C ARG A 41 7.58 -2.83 1.60
N ASP A 42 6.51 -3.51 2.02
CA ASP A 42 5.55 -2.99 3.00
C ASP A 42 5.02 -1.60 2.62
N VAL A 43 4.65 -1.44 1.35
CA VAL A 43 4.10 -0.19 0.82
C VAL A 43 2.75 0.07 1.48
N ILE A 44 2.68 1.13 2.29
CA ILE A 44 1.50 1.52 3.07
C ILE A 44 1.14 2.95 2.73
N ILE A 45 -0.16 3.17 2.58
CA ILE A 45 -0.76 4.48 2.37
C ILE A 45 -1.54 4.87 3.64
N SER A 46 -1.22 6.05 4.18
CA SER A 46 -1.75 6.55 5.45
C SER A 46 -2.05 8.04 5.36
N ASN A 47 -2.70 8.61 6.38
CA ASN A 47 -3.05 10.04 6.43
C ASN A 47 -3.72 10.52 5.13
N ILE A 48 -4.72 9.76 4.68
CA ILE A 48 -5.48 10.10 3.47
C ILE A 48 -6.39 11.27 3.81
N GLU A 49 -6.12 12.42 3.21
CA GLU A 49 -6.92 13.63 3.33
C GLU A 49 -7.52 14.02 1.97
N LYS A 50 -8.21 15.16 1.92
CA LYS A 50 -8.84 15.65 0.68
C LYS A 50 -7.84 16.07 -0.39
N ASN A 51 -6.65 16.51 0.01
CA ASN A 51 -5.62 17.06 -0.88
C ASN A 51 -4.22 16.54 -0.58
N SER A 52 -4.09 15.58 0.32
CA SER A 52 -2.81 14.98 0.66
C SER A 52 -2.93 13.53 1.06
N VAL A 53 -1.82 12.80 0.93
CA VAL A 53 -1.67 11.45 1.45
C VAL A 53 -0.21 11.19 1.80
N ARG A 54 0.04 10.27 2.73
CA ARG A 54 1.39 9.81 3.08
C ARG A 54 1.64 8.40 2.57
N ALA A 55 2.66 8.24 1.74
CA ALA A 55 3.17 6.95 1.29
C ALA A 55 4.42 6.57 2.09
N THR A 56 4.47 5.33 2.56
CA THR A 56 5.61 4.78 3.33
C THR A 56 5.98 3.40 2.84
N TRP A 57 7.26 3.09 2.78
CA TRP A 57 7.77 1.76 2.43
C TRP A 57 9.18 1.56 3.00
N ALA A 58 9.71 0.34 2.89
CA ALA A 58 11.06 0.00 3.31
C ALA A 58 11.89 -0.58 2.15
N THR A 59 13.21 -0.39 2.19
CA THR A 59 14.18 -1.02 1.28
C THR A 59 15.31 -1.69 2.07
N GLY A 60 16.03 -2.63 1.45
CA GLY A 60 17.12 -3.36 2.11
C GLY A 60 18.41 -2.56 2.28
N VAL A 61 18.56 -1.48 1.50
CA VAL A 61 19.75 -0.62 1.42
C VAL A 61 19.36 0.86 1.43
N GLU A 62 20.25 1.74 1.86
CA GLU A 62 19.96 3.19 1.88
C GLU A 62 19.82 3.72 0.45
N THR A 63 18.63 4.20 0.13
CA THR A 63 18.26 4.65 -1.20
C THR A 63 17.44 5.91 -1.14
N GLN A 64 17.23 6.55 -2.28
CA GLN A 64 16.31 7.67 -2.42
C GLN A 64 15.23 7.23 -3.40
N GLY A 65 13.97 7.28 -2.97
CA GLY A 65 12.85 6.95 -3.84
C GLY A 65 12.22 8.19 -4.47
N ILE A 66 11.50 7.96 -5.55
CA ILE A 66 10.61 8.92 -6.19
C ILE A 66 9.27 8.24 -6.36
N VAL A 67 8.21 8.85 -5.84
CA VAL A 67 6.85 8.39 -6.12
C VAL A 67 6.39 9.04 -7.42
N GLU A 68 6.17 8.23 -8.44
CA GLU A 68 5.52 8.63 -9.69
C GLU A 68 4.02 8.39 -9.53
N TYR A 69 3.17 9.39 -9.78
CA TYR A 69 1.73 9.25 -9.58
C TYR A 69 0.89 9.98 -10.64
N GLY A 70 -0.37 9.58 -10.75
CA GLY A 70 -1.30 10.12 -11.74
C GLY A 70 -2.74 9.65 -11.51
N THR A 71 -3.68 10.21 -12.26
CA THR A 71 -5.11 9.83 -12.19
C THR A 71 -5.47 8.70 -13.14
N THR A 72 -4.48 8.19 -13.89
CA THR A 72 -4.63 7.03 -14.78
C THR A 72 -3.52 6.02 -14.49
N PRO A 73 -3.78 4.72 -14.59
CA PRO A 73 -2.78 3.70 -14.28
C PRO A 73 -1.62 3.66 -15.28
N THR A 74 -1.79 4.19 -16.50
CA THR A 74 -0.77 4.16 -17.56
C THR A 74 0.00 5.46 -17.71
N ALA A 75 -0.47 6.57 -17.12
CA ALA A 75 0.18 7.87 -17.20
C ALA A 75 0.37 8.48 -15.81
N LEU A 76 1.54 8.21 -15.24
CA LEU A 76 2.01 8.74 -13.95
C LEU A 76 2.87 9.98 -14.19
N ASN A 77 2.21 11.10 -14.47
CA ASN A 77 2.87 12.31 -14.96
C ASN A 77 3.40 13.22 -13.84
N PHE A 78 3.08 12.92 -12.58
CA PHE A 78 3.53 13.68 -11.42
C PHE A 78 4.62 12.93 -10.66
N PHE A 79 5.53 13.68 -10.06
CA PHE A 79 6.71 13.14 -9.37
C PHE A 79 6.85 13.77 -7.99
N ALA A 80 7.07 12.94 -6.98
CA ALA A 80 7.38 13.37 -5.63
C ALA A 80 8.69 12.68 -5.18
N PRO A 81 9.84 13.37 -5.30
CA PRO A 81 11.12 12.83 -4.85
C PRO A 81 11.25 12.91 -3.34
N GLU A 82 11.88 11.90 -2.74
CA GLU A 82 12.27 11.93 -1.34
C GLU A 82 13.40 12.96 -1.11
N ALA A 83 13.45 13.58 0.06
CA ALA A 83 14.47 14.60 0.34
C ALA A 83 15.86 14.01 0.65
N THR A 84 15.92 12.82 1.24
CA THR A 84 17.14 12.22 1.78
C THR A 84 17.19 10.73 1.55
N LYS A 85 18.39 10.17 1.44
CA LYS A 85 18.56 8.71 1.37
C LYS A 85 18.28 8.07 2.74
N THR A 86 17.50 6.99 2.74
CA THR A 86 17.11 6.24 3.94
C THR A 86 16.76 4.79 3.57
N LYS A 87 16.51 3.94 4.57
CA LYS A 87 15.92 2.60 4.39
C LYS A 87 14.43 2.57 4.66
N THR A 88 13.95 3.50 5.48
CA THR A 88 12.54 3.68 5.82
C THR A 88 12.10 4.98 5.17
N HIS A 89 11.28 4.86 4.15
CA HIS A 89 10.92 5.95 3.28
C HIS A 89 9.57 6.53 3.67
N THR A 90 9.43 7.84 3.54
CA THR A 90 8.16 8.54 3.79
C THR A 90 8.05 9.73 2.86
N ILE A 91 7.00 9.75 2.05
CA ILE A 91 6.71 10.84 1.12
C ILE A 91 5.28 11.32 1.34
N ASP A 92 5.13 12.63 1.54
CA ASP A 92 3.86 13.31 1.56
C ASP A 92 3.50 13.80 0.14
N LEU A 93 2.49 13.20 -0.46
CA LEU A 93 1.88 13.68 -1.68
C LEU A 93 0.88 14.79 -1.31
N THR A 94 1.01 15.95 -1.92
CA THR A 94 0.19 17.14 -1.63
C THR A 94 -0.42 17.70 -2.90
N LEU A 95 -1.27 18.72 -2.77
CA LEU A 95 -1.96 19.37 -3.90
C LEU A 95 -2.82 18.41 -4.74
N LEU A 96 -3.33 17.36 -4.11
CA LEU A 96 -4.21 16.38 -4.75
C LEU A 96 -5.63 16.93 -4.88
N SER A 97 -6.36 16.43 -5.87
CA SER A 97 -7.77 16.75 -6.03
C SER A 97 -8.62 15.91 -5.06
N PRO A 98 -9.65 16.49 -4.41
CA PRO A 98 -10.57 15.75 -3.56
C PRO A 98 -11.38 14.70 -4.33
N ASN A 99 -11.82 13.65 -3.63
CA ASN A 99 -12.61 12.55 -4.19
C ASN A 99 -12.05 11.99 -5.51
N THR A 100 -10.72 11.85 -5.59
CA THR A 100 -10.02 11.46 -6.81
C THR A 100 -9.16 10.23 -6.54
N THR A 101 -9.28 9.23 -7.39
CA THR A 101 -8.42 8.05 -7.36
C THR A 101 -7.10 8.35 -8.08
N TYR A 102 -6.02 8.06 -7.39
CA TYR A 102 -4.66 8.18 -7.88
C TYR A 102 -4.00 6.80 -7.91
N TYR A 103 -3.17 6.62 -8.92
CA TYR A 103 -2.29 5.48 -9.12
C TYR A 103 -0.87 5.94 -8.90
N PHE A 104 -0.02 5.09 -8.35
CA PHE A 104 1.38 5.42 -8.16
C PHE A 104 2.29 4.20 -8.23
N ASP A 105 3.53 4.47 -8.61
CA ASP A 105 4.65 3.54 -8.62
C ASP A 105 5.83 4.18 -7.91
N VAL A 106 6.76 3.36 -7.44
CA VAL A 106 7.95 3.82 -6.73
C VAL A 106 9.15 3.60 -7.62
N ARG A 107 9.84 4.67 -8.01
CA ARG A 107 11.12 4.61 -8.71
C ARG A 107 12.26 4.69 -7.71
N VAL A 108 13.21 3.78 -7.81
CA VAL A 108 14.49 3.82 -7.08
C VAL A 108 15.62 3.76 -8.11
N GLY A 109 16.36 4.86 -8.25
CA GLY A 109 17.34 5.01 -9.33
C GLY A 109 16.67 4.97 -10.71
N ASP A 110 17.13 4.08 -11.58
CA ASP A 110 16.57 3.88 -12.93
C ASP A 110 15.48 2.81 -13.00
N THR A 111 15.19 2.15 -11.87
CA THR A 111 14.23 1.04 -11.81
C THR A 111 12.91 1.51 -11.24
N LYS A 112 11.82 1.09 -11.87
CA LYS A 112 10.45 1.36 -11.45
C LYS A 112 9.87 0.09 -10.82
N TYR A 113 9.24 0.24 -9.67
CA TYR A 113 8.59 -0.82 -8.92
C TYR A 113 7.10 -0.54 -8.83
N ASP A 114 6.29 -1.58 -8.98
CA ASP A 114 4.84 -1.57 -8.92
C ASP A 114 4.34 -2.71 -8.00
N ASN A 115 3.02 -2.86 -7.87
CA ASN A 115 2.40 -3.91 -7.06
C ASN A 115 2.21 -5.23 -7.82
N GLY A 116 3.25 -5.71 -8.50
CA GLY A 116 3.22 -6.98 -9.23
C GLY A 116 2.57 -6.89 -10.61
N GLY A 117 2.93 -5.87 -11.38
CA GLY A 117 2.42 -5.59 -12.73
C GLY A 117 1.24 -4.61 -12.77
N VAL A 118 0.82 -4.09 -11.62
CA VAL A 118 -0.20 -3.04 -11.51
C VAL A 118 0.26 -1.96 -10.54
N PRO A 119 0.01 -0.67 -10.81
CA PRO A 119 0.33 0.38 -9.86
C PRO A 119 -0.46 0.26 -8.56
N TRP A 120 0.12 0.75 -7.46
CA TRP A 120 -0.64 0.96 -6.23
C TRP A 120 -1.67 2.06 -6.44
N THR A 121 -2.73 2.04 -5.62
CA THR A 121 -3.85 2.98 -5.76
C THR A 121 -4.31 3.50 -4.40
N PHE A 122 -4.79 4.74 -4.40
CA PHE A 122 -5.50 5.34 -3.27
C PHE A 122 -6.55 6.34 -3.75
N THR A 123 -7.53 6.66 -2.91
CA THR A 123 -8.57 7.66 -3.22
C THR A 123 -8.58 8.72 -2.12
N THR A 124 -8.45 9.99 -2.51
CA THR A 124 -8.50 11.12 -1.57
C THR A 124 -9.90 11.29 -0.97
N LYS A 125 -9.98 11.88 0.22
CA LYS A 125 -11.27 12.21 0.84
C LYS A 125 -12.04 13.24 -0.01
N GLY A 126 -13.35 13.29 0.16
CA GLY A 126 -14.18 14.33 -0.44
C GLY A 126 -13.84 15.73 0.08
N ALA A 127 -14.15 16.75 -0.73
CA ALA A 127 -14.16 18.11 -0.24
C ALA A 127 -15.37 18.25 0.70
N GLU A 128 -15.14 18.26 2.01
CA GLU A 128 -16.18 18.75 2.90
C GLU A 128 -16.45 20.22 2.53
N ASN A 129 -17.69 20.52 2.12
CA ASN A 129 -18.17 21.89 2.00
C ASN A 129 -18.12 22.51 3.40
N SER A 130 -17.01 23.16 3.73
CA SER A 130 -16.87 23.93 4.95
C SER A 130 -17.80 25.14 4.86
N ILE A 131 -19.03 24.98 5.35
CA ILE A 131 -19.78 26.11 5.89
C ILE A 131 -18.99 26.55 7.11
N ALA A 132 -18.31 27.68 6.99
CA ALA A 132 -17.80 28.41 8.13
C ALA A 132 -18.96 28.65 9.11
N GLY A 133 -19.02 27.85 10.17
CA GLY A 133 -19.77 28.23 11.37
C GLY A 133 -19.14 29.50 11.96
N PRO A 134 -19.94 30.46 12.45
CA PRO A 134 -19.43 31.78 12.78
C PRO A 134 -18.56 31.76 14.04
N THR A 135 -17.48 32.53 13.97
CA THR A 135 -16.97 33.42 15.03
C THR A 135 -16.59 32.79 16.36
N VAL A 136 -15.28 32.67 16.55
CA VAL A 136 -14.60 32.51 17.83
C VAL A 136 -14.74 33.80 18.64
N ALA A 137 -15.20 33.71 19.89
CA ALA A 137 -14.92 34.69 20.95
C ALA A 137 -14.39 33.93 22.20
N PRO A 138 -13.50 34.53 23.02
CA PRO A 138 -12.39 33.79 23.60
C PRO A 138 -12.54 33.34 25.08
N THR A 139 -11.80 32.29 25.39
CA THR A 139 -11.13 31.91 26.67
C THR A 139 -11.96 31.57 27.91
N LYS A 140 -11.96 30.27 28.27
CA LYS A 140 -11.60 29.83 29.62
C LYS A 140 -10.98 28.42 29.58
N PRO A 141 -9.81 28.16 30.19
CA PRO A 141 -9.29 26.81 30.34
C PRO A 141 -9.97 26.15 31.54
N ALA A 142 -10.70 25.05 31.31
CA ALA A 142 -11.20 24.20 32.37
C ALA A 142 -11.19 22.72 31.92
N SER A 143 -10.16 22.03 32.43
CA SER A 143 -10.14 20.66 32.93
C SER A 143 -10.52 19.51 31.98
N ALA A 144 -9.59 18.55 31.92
CA ALA A 144 -9.73 17.25 31.29
C ALA A 144 -11.01 16.53 31.76
N VAL A 145 -11.89 16.21 30.80
CA VAL A 145 -12.95 15.23 30.96
C VAL A 145 -12.61 14.08 30.02
N THR A 146 -12.23 12.95 30.60
CA THR A 146 -12.15 11.65 29.93
C THR A 146 -13.57 11.21 29.59
N GLN A 147 -14.05 11.61 28.42
CA GLN A 147 -15.30 11.11 27.85
C GLN A 147 -14.96 10.05 26.79
N PRO A 148 -15.42 8.79 26.92
CA PRO A 148 -15.24 7.80 25.86
C PRO A 148 -15.96 8.28 24.59
N THR A 149 -15.28 8.09 23.46
CA THR A 149 -15.72 8.45 22.11
C THR A 149 -17.13 7.95 21.86
N PRO A 150 -18.08 8.80 21.41
CA PRO A 150 -19.42 8.36 21.04
C PRO A 150 -19.32 7.38 19.86
N PHE A 151 -19.91 6.20 20.00
CA PHE A 151 -20.17 5.34 18.86
C PHE A 151 -21.13 6.09 17.93
N GLN A 152 -20.71 6.36 16.70
CA GLN A 152 -21.61 6.84 15.66
C GLN A 152 -22.41 5.65 15.14
N GLU A 153 -23.66 5.55 15.61
CA GLU A 153 -24.66 4.70 14.99
C GLU A 153 -25.04 5.31 13.64
N LEU A 154 -24.76 4.58 12.56
CA LEU A 154 -25.19 4.91 11.22
C LEU A 154 -26.72 4.88 11.20
N LYS A 155 -27.37 6.03 11.38
CA LYS A 155 -28.80 6.20 11.10
C LYS A 155 -29.00 6.12 9.59
N ILE A 156 -29.14 4.90 9.09
CA ILE A 156 -29.73 4.65 7.78
C ILE A 156 -31.15 5.22 7.88
N PRO A 157 -31.58 6.10 6.96
CA PRO A 157 -32.97 6.53 6.93
C PRO A 157 -33.82 5.28 6.76
N ASP A 158 -34.56 4.95 7.82
CA ASP A 158 -35.58 3.92 7.77
C ASP A 158 -36.59 4.41 6.73
N GLY A 159 -36.55 3.80 5.55
CA GLY A 159 -37.46 4.09 4.46
C GLY A 159 -38.83 3.59 4.87
N THR A 160 -39.51 4.34 5.73
CA THR A 160 -40.88 4.09 6.15
C THR A 160 -41.88 4.54 5.09
N GLU A 161 -41.57 4.29 3.82
CA GLU A 161 -42.58 4.16 2.76
C GLU A 161 -42.45 2.73 2.24
N GLY A 162 -43.24 1.86 2.85
CA GLY A 162 -43.07 0.41 2.81
C GLY A 162 -42.93 -0.16 1.41
N CYS A 163 -41.88 -0.96 1.23
CA CYS A 163 -41.79 -1.92 0.15
C CYS A 163 -42.98 -2.90 0.28
N THR A 164 -44.02 -2.76 -0.55
CA THR A 164 -45.22 -3.62 -0.56
C THR A 164 -44.97 -4.97 -1.25
N GLU A 165 -43.73 -5.22 -1.69
CA GLU A 165 -43.34 -6.43 -2.41
C GLU A 165 -42.99 -7.56 -1.46
N THR A 166 -43.59 -8.74 -1.68
CA THR A 166 -43.39 -9.94 -0.83
C THR A 166 -42.31 -10.88 -1.39
N ASP A 167 -41.94 -10.72 -2.67
CA ASP A 167 -40.94 -11.56 -3.35
C ASP A 167 -39.53 -10.97 -3.23
N CYS A 168 -38.59 -11.74 -2.66
CA CYS A 168 -37.21 -11.30 -2.47
C CYS A 168 -36.49 -10.95 -3.79
N ALA A 169 -36.84 -11.60 -4.91
CA ALA A 169 -36.26 -11.27 -6.21
C ALA A 169 -36.72 -9.89 -6.70
N GLN A 170 -37.96 -9.50 -6.40
CA GLN A 170 -38.51 -8.18 -6.72
C GLN A 170 -37.97 -7.09 -5.79
N ILE A 171 -37.71 -7.42 -4.52
CA ILE A 171 -37.08 -6.47 -3.59
C ILE A 171 -35.65 -6.13 -4.06
N LYS A 172 -34.91 -7.10 -4.61
CA LYS A 172 -33.54 -6.89 -5.12
C LYS A 172 -33.49 -5.88 -6.28
N THR A 173 -34.47 -5.91 -7.18
CA THR A 173 -34.51 -5.01 -8.34
C THR A 173 -34.95 -3.59 -7.99
N LYS A 174 -35.57 -3.41 -6.81
CA LYS A 174 -36.06 -2.12 -6.29
C LYS A 174 -35.20 -1.52 -5.17
N LEU A 175 -34.00 -2.04 -4.94
CA LEU A 175 -33.06 -1.50 -3.96
C LEU A 175 -32.72 -0.03 -4.27
N GLY A 176 -32.96 0.86 -3.29
CA GLY A 176 -32.75 2.30 -3.43
C GLY A 176 -33.88 3.06 -4.17
N LYS A 177 -34.95 2.36 -4.58
CA LYS A 177 -36.20 2.93 -5.13
C LYS A 177 -37.39 2.60 -4.22
N GLY A 178 -37.25 2.87 -2.93
CA GLY A 178 -38.25 2.60 -1.89
C GLY A 178 -38.04 1.31 -1.09
N CYS A 179 -37.24 0.35 -1.59
CA CYS A 179 -36.88 -0.85 -0.83
C CYS A 179 -35.45 -0.75 -0.30
N SER A 180 -35.25 -1.13 0.97
CA SER A 180 -33.95 -1.10 1.63
C SER A 180 -33.20 -2.43 1.48
N THR A 181 -31.88 -2.39 1.66
CA THR A 181 -31.07 -3.61 1.76
C THR A 181 -31.50 -4.48 2.95
N GLN A 182 -32.00 -3.87 4.02
CA GLN A 182 -32.49 -4.57 5.21
C GLN A 182 -33.72 -5.44 4.90
N ASP A 183 -34.62 -4.99 4.02
CA ASP A 183 -35.83 -5.75 3.62
C ASP A 183 -35.47 -6.98 2.79
N TYR A 184 -34.50 -6.82 1.88
CA TYR A 184 -33.98 -7.94 1.08
C TYR A 184 -33.35 -9.01 1.98
N PHE A 185 -32.48 -8.62 2.93
CA PHE A 185 -31.85 -9.57 3.85
C PHE A 185 -32.85 -10.27 4.78
N LYS A 186 -33.88 -9.57 5.27
CA LYS A 186 -34.97 -10.19 6.05
C LYS A 186 -35.77 -11.19 5.22
N CYS A 187 -36.07 -10.87 3.96
CA CYS A 187 -36.80 -11.75 3.05
C CYS A 187 -36.01 -13.03 2.75
N VAL A 188 -34.74 -12.89 2.35
CA VAL A 188 -33.87 -14.04 2.03
C VAL A 188 -33.67 -14.95 3.24
N ARG A 189 -33.51 -14.38 4.45
CA ARG A 189 -33.41 -15.18 5.69
C ARG A 189 -34.64 -16.01 6.00
N LYS A 190 -35.84 -15.62 5.57
CA LYS A 190 -37.05 -16.43 5.71
C LYS A 190 -37.12 -17.58 4.69
N LEU A 191 -36.46 -17.44 3.55
CA LEU A 191 -36.43 -18.46 2.49
C LEU A 191 -35.34 -19.50 2.69
N THR A 192 -34.31 -19.21 3.50
CA THR A 192 -33.29 -20.19 3.86
C THR A 192 -33.82 -21.06 5.00
N PRO A 193 -34.20 -22.34 4.79
CA PRO A 193 -34.38 -23.26 5.90
C PRO A 193 -33.05 -23.40 6.63
N THR A 194 -33.03 -23.02 7.91
CA THR A 194 -31.88 -23.22 8.79
C THR A 194 -31.51 -24.71 8.79
N PRO A 195 -30.25 -25.08 8.50
CA PRO A 195 -29.76 -26.44 8.72
C PRO A 195 -29.62 -26.75 10.21
#